data_AF-A0AAD5HH42-F1
#
_entry.id   AF-A0AAD5HH42-F1
#
_cell.length_a   1.000
_cell.length_b   1.000
_cell.length_c   1.000
_cell.angle_alpha   90.00
_cell.angle_beta   90.00
_cell.angle_gamma   90.00
#
_symmetry.space_group_name_H-M   'P 1'
#
loop_
_entity.id
_entity.type
_entity.pdbx_description
1 polymer ?
#
loop_
_entity_poly.entity_id
_entity_poly.type
_entity_poly.pdbx_seq_one_letter_code
_entity_poly.pdbx_strand_id
1 'polypeptide(L)'
;MLTIETIPQNVLIELAFSLDPADIARLAQTCKTFFQIYSSNELWRSKTHHDFGNLFAVYHILTTSGLELDPALGAKFANEPSNWRQYYIEKNNAVNGTDAQNNALLHEGEEEYIKAQKDLQSFQDSQDVTILSRVASKLVWILDVFPGHAGCYHLLGFILYILNRLEEAMMLLDFGRTVDPEYEPIDDLEEEISKILNGYKGSEEEEPLIKDHELTPKLAEVLSEIFETFDQDHDGALNNQELGNFIFTTNGSHPPPQFLVQIAQRFGGTERYWLTKDGFLAFYLEQTLDDPTETRSDLSVHGYDGQTLQKMMQE
;
A
#
# COMPACT_ATOMS: atom_id res chain seq x y z
N MET A 1 -10.74 -52.59 -4.46
CA MET A 1 -9.51 -51.89 -4.93
C MET A 1 -9.95 -50.76 -5.82
N LEU A 2 -9.65 -49.52 -5.46
CA LEU A 2 -9.84 -48.38 -6.37
C LEU A 2 -8.70 -48.42 -7.40
N THR A 3 -9.02 -48.79 -8.63
CA THR A 3 -8.11 -48.62 -9.77
C THR A 3 -8.18 -47.16 -10.21
N ILE A 4 -7.08 -46.43 -10.02
CA ILE A 4 -6.93 -45.10 -10.62
C ILE A 4 -6.58 -45.32 -12.09
N GLU A 5 -7.57 -45.20 -12.98
CA GLU A 5 -7.36 -45.36 -14.42
C GLU A 5 -6.73 -44.12 -15.07
N THR A 6 -6.92 -42.94 -14.46
CA THR A 6 -6.37 -41.66 -14.92
C THR A 6 -5.96 -40.79 -13.74
N ILE A 7 -4.78 -40.16 -13.83
CA ILE A 7 -4.34 -39.19 -12.82
C ILE A 7 -5.23 -37.93 -12.93
N PRO A 8 -5.85 -37.48 -11.83
CA PRO A 8 -6.63 -36.24 -11.82
C PRO A 8 -5.82 -35.01 -12.25
N GLN A 9 -6.47 -34.06 -12.91
CA GLN A 9 -5.80 -32.85 -13.42
C GLN A 9 -5.14 -32.01 -12.33
N ASN A 10 -5.76 -31.90 -11.14
CA ASN A 10 -5.18 -31.18 -10.00
C ASN A 10 -3.86 -31.82 -9.54
N VAL A 11 -3.79 -33.16 -9.48
CA VAL A 11 -2.55 -33.87 -9.12
C VAL A 11 -1.45 -33.61 -10.15
N LEU A 12 -1.81 -33.56 -11.44
CA LEU A 12 -0.86 -33.23 -12.50
C LEU A 12 -0.34 -31.79 -12.36
N ILE A 13 -1.19 -30.84 -12.00
CA ILE A 13 -0.79 -29.45 -11.76
C ILE A 13 0.19 -29.37 -10.58
N GLU A 14 -0.12 -30.00 -9.45
CA GLU A 14 0.78 -30.06 -8.28
C GLU A 14 2.15 -30.69 -8.62
N LEU A 15 2.14 -31.76 -9.43
CA LEU A 15 3.38 -32.35 -9.93
C LEU A 15 4.17 -31.37 -10.79
N ALA A 16 3.52 -30.58 -11.63
CA ALA A 16 4.21 -29.57 -12.42
C ALA A 16 4.83 -28.47 -11.56
N PHE A 17 4.20 -28.06 -10.45
CA PHE A 17 4.81 -27.13 -9.50
C PHE A 17 6.04 -27.71 -8.81
N SER A 18 6.04 -29.01 -8.52
CA SER A 18 7.12 -29.69 -7.78
C SER A 18 8.32 -30.12 -8.63
N LEU A 19 8.23 -30.08 -9.96
CA LEU A 19 9.23 -30.63 -10.87
C LEU A 19 10.04 -29.55 -11.60
N ASP A 20 11.28 -29.89 -11.92
CA ASP A 20 12.12 -29.08 -12.81
C ASP A 20 11.63 -29.12 -14.26
N PRO A 21 11.90 -28.08 -15.08
CA PRO A 21 11.46 -28.02 -16.48
C PRO A 21 11.78 -29.26 -17.31
N ALA A 22 12.95 -29.87 -17.08
CA ALA A 22 13.39 -31.06 -17.80
C ALA A 22 12.52 -32.29 -17.45
N ASP A 23 12.13 -32.43 -16.19
CA ASP A 23 11.33 -33.55 -15.73
C ASP A 23 9.84 -33.37 -16.07
N ILE A 24 9.33 -32.13 -16.02
CA ILE A 24 8.00 -31.82 -16.57
C ILE A 24 7.97 -32.18 -18.06
N ALA A 25 9.00 -31.82 -18.84
CA ALA A 25 9.08 -32.14 -20.26
C ALA A 25 9.11 -33.65 -20.54
N ARG A 26 9.86 -34.42 -19.73
CA ARG A 26 9.90 -35.90 -19.84
C ARG A 26 8.56 -36.52 -19.49
N LEU A 27 7.92 -36.06 -18.42
CA LEU A 27 6.60 -36.55 -18.01
C LEU A 27 5.52 -36.17 -19.04
N ALA A 28 5.65 -35.02 -19.70
CA ALA A 28 4.73 -34.61 -20.78
C ALA A 28 4.79 -35.54 -21.99
N GLN A 29 5.92 -36.20 -22.24
CA GLN A 29 6.05 -37.16 -23.34
C GLN A 29 5.32 -38.48 -23.07
N THR A 30 5.01 -38.80 -21.81
CA THR A 30 4.38 -40.08 -21.44
C THR A 30 2.86 -40.00 -21.34
N CYS A 31 2.28 -38.80 -21.26
CA CYS A 31 0.85 -38.59 -21.02
C CYS A 31 0.28 -37.43 -21.85
N LYS A 32 -0.71 -37.70 -22.71
CA LYS A 32 -1.37 -36.67 -23.56
C LYS A 32 -2.03 -35.57 -22.74
N THR A 33 -2.71 -35.93 -21.65
CA THR A 33 -3.35 -34.96 -20.74
C THR A 33 -2.30 -34.06 -20.10
N PHE A 34 -1.17 -34.62 -19.69
CA PHE A 34 -0.08 -33.84 -19.13
C PHE A 34 0.62 -32.96 -20.18
N PHE A 35 0.74 -33.43 -21.42
CA PHE A 35 1.24 -32.61 -22.53
C PHE A 35 0.38 -31.38 -22.80
N GLN A 36 -0.95 -31.49 -22.68
CA GLN A 36 -1.85 -30.34 -22.81
C GLN A 36 -1.62 -29.32 -21.70
N ILE A 37 -1.49 -29.77 -20.45
CA ILE A 37 -1.18 -28.94 -19.28
C ILE A 37 0.18 -28.26 -19.47
N TYR A 38 1.21 -29.03 -19.83
CA TYR A 38 2.56 -28.56 -20.14
C TYR A 38 2.62 -27.50 -21.24
N SER A 39 1.75 -27.62 -22.24
CA SER A 39 1.68 -26.67 -23.37
C SER A 39 0.88 -25.42 -23.02
N SER A 40 0.22 -25.37 -21.87
CA SER A 40 -0.51 -24.20 -21.39
C SER A 40 0.44 -23.11 -20.95
N ASN A 41 0.31 -21.92 -21.55
CA ASN A 41 1.06 -20.75 -21.12
C ASN A 41 0.73 -20.37 -19.66
N GLU A 42 -0.51 -20.60 -19.24
CA GLU A 42 -0.98 -20.27 -17.89
C GLU A 42 -0.28 -21.10 -16.82
N LEU A 43 0.00 -22.39 -17.09
CA LEU A 43 0.76 -23.22 -16.15
C LEU A 43 2.13 -22.60 -15.85
N TRP A 44 2.84 -22.16 -16.90
CA TRP A 44 4.17 -21.58 -16.75
C TRP A 44 4.12 -20.21 -16.08
N ARG A 45 3.07 -19.42 -16.32
CA ARG A 45 2.82 -18.18 -15.58
C ARG A 45 2.64 -18.45 -14.10
N SER A 46 1.72 -19.35 -13.73
CA SER A 46 1.49 -19.72 -12.33
C SER A 46 2.74 -20.30 -11.67
N LYS A 47 3.47 -21.19 -12.36
CA LYS A 47 4.73 -21.74 -11.86
C LYS A 47 5.82 -20.67 -11.70
N THR A 48 5.88 -19.69 -12.60
CA THR A 48 6.79 -18.54 -12.46
C THR A 48 6.45 -17.74 -11.20
N HIS A 49 5.17 -17.45 -10.96
CA HIS A 49 4.77 -16.71 -9.76
C HIS A 49 5.04 -17.50 -8.48
N HIS A 50 4.81 -18.82 -8.51
CA HIS A 50 5.08 -19.70 -7.38
C HIS A 50 6.58 -19.76 -7.04
N ASP A 51 7.45 -19.96 -8.04
CA ASP A 51 8.87 -20.17 -7.80
C ASP A 51 9.67 -18.86 -7.68
N PHE A 52 9.22 -17.80 -8.35
CA PHE A 52 9.97 -16.55 -8.49
C PHE A 52 9.22 -15.29 -8.02
N GLY A 53 8.04 -15.45 -7.40
CA GLY A 53 7.19 -14.33 -7.01
C GLY A 53 6.56 -13.60 -8.20
N ASN A 54 5.51 -12.82 -7.94
CA ASN A 54 4.85 -12.02 -8.97
C ASN A 54 5.49 -10.61 -9.08
N LEU A 55 6.74 -10.56 -9.56
CA LEU A 55 7.51 -9.32 -9.67
C LEU A 55 6.90 -8.31 -10.67
N PHE A 56 6.12 -8.80 -11.64
CA PHE A 56 5.38 -7.93 -12.56
C PHE A 56 4.30 -7.16 -11.79
N ALA A 57 3.52 -7.83 -10.94
CA ALA A 57 2.55 -7.16 -10.09
C ALA A 57 3.23 -6.21 -9.10
N VAL A 58 4.32 -6.64 -8.44
CA VAL A 58 5.08 -5.76 -7.53
C VAL A 58 5.55 -4.49 -8.25
N TYR A 59 6.16 -4.62 -9.43
CA TYR A 59 6.60 -3.48 -10.22
C TYR A 59 5.45 -2.55 -10.62
N HIS A 60 4.33 -3.11 -11.07
CA HIS A 60 3.15 -2.32 -11.45
C HIS A 60 2.57 -1.57 -10.25
N ILE A 61 2.37 -2.26 -9.12
CA ILE A 61 1.86 -1.65 -7.89
C ILE A 61 2.69 -0.41 -7.54
N LEU A 62 4.02 -0.57 -7.43
CA LEU A 62 4.93 0.51 -7.03
C LEU A 62 4.90 1.69 -8.02
N THR A 63 4.92 1.42 -9.32
CA THR A 63 4.92 2.48 -10.34
C THR A 63 3.58 3.20 -10.45
N THR A 64 2.45 2.49 -10.31
CA THR A 64 1.12 3.14 -10.25
C THR A 64 0.92 3.93 -8.97
N SER A 65 1.61 3.57 -7.89
CA SER A 65 1.62 4.31 -6.62
C SER A 65 2.46 5.61 -6.68
N GLY A 66 3.15 5.88 -7.79
CA GLY A 66 3.92 7.11 -8.02
C GLY A 66 5.41 7.00 -7.74
N LEU A 67 5.97 5.79 -7.56
CA LEU A 67 7.40 5.59 -7.40
C LEU A 67 8.12 5.49 -8.75
N GLU A 68 9.23 6.20 -8.87
CA GLU A 68 10.11 6.13 -10.05
C GLU A 68 11.23 5.11 -9.80
N LEU A 69 11.03 3.88 -10.27
CA LEU A 69 12.00 2.79 -10.09
C LEU A 69 13.16 2.85 -11.10
N ASP A 70 14.25 2.15 -10.78
CA ASP A 70 15.41 2.01 -11.67
C ASP A 70 14.98 1.58 -13.09
N PRO A 71 15.42 2.27 -14.16
CA PRO A 71 15.03 1.95 -15.54
C PRO A 71 15.33 0.50 -15.96
N ALA A 72 16.35 -0.13 -15.38
CA ALA A 72 16.69 -1.54 -15.65
C ALA A 72 15.58 -2.49 -15.17
N LEU A 73 14.84 -2.12 -14.11
CA LEU A 73 13.68 -2.88 -13.64
C LEU A 73 12.51 -2.73 -14.61
N GLY A 74 12.29 -1.53 -15.17
CA GLY A 74 11.27 -1.31 -16.18
C GLY A 74 11.49 -2.15 -17.44
N ALA A 75 12.74 -2.30 -17.88
CA ALA A 75 13.07 -3.18 -19.00
C ALA A 75 12.72 -4.66 -18.73
N LYS A 76 12.71 -5.10 -17.47
CA LYS A 76 12.43 -6.48 -17.07
C LYS A 76 10.96 -6.75 -16.76
N PHE A 77 10.29 -5.83 -16.05
CA PHE A 77 9.01 -6.11 -15.38
C PHE A 77 7.86 -5.22 -15.82
N ALA A 78 8.08 -4.22 -16.68
CA ALA A 78 6.99 -3.36 -17.14
C ALA A 78 5.98 -4.06 -18.06
N ASN A 79 6.37 -5.19 -18.68
CA ASN A 79 5.50 -5.96 -19.56
C ASN A 79 5.67 -7.45 -19.30
N GLU A 80 4.55 -8.15 -19.13
CA GLU A 80 4.56 -9.62 -19.02
C GLU A 80 5.04 -10.28 -20.32
N PRO A 81 5.76 -11.42 -20.22
CA PRO A 81 6.19 -12.17 -21.38
C PRO A 81 5.00 -12.82 -22.10
N SER A 82 5.03 -12.79 -23.43
CA SER A 82 4.03 -13.51 -24.25
C SER A 82 4.19 -15.03 -24.19
N ASN A 83 5.40 -15.51 -23.93
CA ASN A 83 5.75 -16.93 -23.80
C ASN A 83 6.36 -17.23 -22.42
N TRP A 84 5.50 -17.55 -21.46
CA TRP A 84 5.89 -17.81 -20.08
C TRP A 84 6.76 -19.05 -19.93
N ARG A 85 6.60 -20.05 -20.81
CA ARG A 85 7.45 -21.25 -20.78
C ARG A 85 8.91 -20.89 -21.07
N GLN A 86 9.14 -20.12 -22.11
CA GLN A 86 10.49 -19.70 -22.47
C GLN A 86 11.09 -18.83 -21.37
N TYR A 87 10.33 -17.84 -20.89
CA TYR A 87 10.73 -16.98 -19.79
C TYR A 87 11.12 -17.78 -18.54
N TYR A 88 10.27 -18.72 -18.10
CA TYR A 88 10.54 -19.56 -16.95
C TYR A 88 11.83 -20.36 -17.12
N ILE A 89 12.03 -21.01 -18.28
CA ILE A 89 13.23 -21.82 -18.54
C ILE A 89 14.49 -20.94 -18.48
N GLU A 90 14.46 -19.76 -19.10
CA GLU A 90 15.58 -18.82 -19.08
C GLU A 90 15.89 -18.36 -17.65
N LYS A 91 14.88 -17.98 -16.87
CA LYS A 91 15.05 -17.56 -15.46
C LYS A 91 15.54 -18.70 -14.58
N ASN A 92 14.95 -19.89 -14.68
CA ASN A 92 15.36 -21.07 -13.92
C ASN A 92 16.82 -21.46 -14.20
N ASN A 93 17.26 -21.37 -15.46
CA ASN A 93 18.65 -21.63 -15.81
C ASN A 93 19.61 -20.57 -15.26
N ALA A 94 19.19 -19.31 -15.16
CA ALA A 94 19.99 -18.24 -14.57
C ALA A 94 20.18 -18.41 -13.05
N VAL A 95 19.17 -18.94 -12.35
CA VAL A 95 19.19 -19.18 -10.90
C VAL A 95 19.95 -20.46 -10.52
N ASN A 96 19.98 -21.47 -11.37
CA ASN A 96 20.71 -22.74 -11.16
C ASN A 96 22.26 -22.62 -11.36
N GLY A 97 22.85 -21.49 -10.95
CA GLY A 97 24.29 -21.28 -10.92
C GLY A 97 25.01 -22.20 -9.92
N THR A 98 26.34 -22.09 -9.84
CA THR A 98 27.10 -22.90 -8.87
C THR A 98 26.77 -22.48 -7.43
N ASP A 99 26.80 -23.41 -6.46
CA ASP A 99 26.53 -23.13 -5.03
C ASP A 99 27.34 -21.92 -4.49
N ALA A 100 28.56 -21.73 -4.99
CA ALA A 100 29.41 -20.59 -4.63
C ALA A 100 28.89 -19.24 -5.14
N GLN A 101 28.29 -19.20 -6.34
CA GLN A 101 27.68 -17.98 -6.89
C GLN A 101 26.38 -17.64 -6.15
N ASN A 102 25.57 -18.66 -5.84
CA ASN A 102 24.31 -18.48 -5.11
C ASN A 102 24.56 -17.96 -3.69
N ASN A 103 25.58 -18.47 -2.99
CA ASN A 103 25.97 -17.97 -1.67
C ASN A 103 26.50 -16.53 -1.69
N ALA A 104 27.25 -16.16 -2.73
CA ALA A 104 27.75 -14.79 -2.87
C ALA A 104 26.62 -13.79 -3.13
N LEU A 105 25.68 -14.15 -4.00
CA LEU A 105 24.48 -13.36 -4.26
C LEU A 105 23.61 -13.22 -3.00
N LEU A 106 23.51 -14.26 -2.19
CA LEU A 106 22.74 -14.24 -0.94
C LEU A 106 23.33 -13.25 0.05
N HIS A 107 24.65 -13.29 0.22
CA HIS A 107 25.35 -12.32 1.05
C HIS A 107 25.19 -10.88 0.55
N GLU A 108 25.29 -10.66 -0.77
CA GLU A 108 25.06 -9.34 -1.37
C GLU A 108 23.62 -8.85 -1.16
N GLY A 109 22.63 -9.74 -1.31
CA GLY A 109 21.22 -9.43 -1.05
C GLY A 109 20.97 -9.01 0.40
N GLU A 110 21.55 -9.72 1.37
CA GLU A 110 21.45 -9.36 2.79
C GLU A 110 22.14 -8.01 3.10
N GLU A 111 23.32 -7.76 2.52
CA GLU A 111 24.01 -6.47 2.69
C GLU A 111 23.19 -5.32 2.13
N GLU A 112 22.62 -5.48 0.92
CA GLU A 112 21.76 -4.48 0.30
C GLU A 112 20.46 -4.28 1.07
N TYR A 113 19.90 -5.34 1.66
CA TYR A 113 18.73 -5.24 2.54
C TYR A 113 19.03 -4.40 3.80
N ILE A 114 20.17 -4.64 4.46
CA ILE A 114 20.60 -3.85 5.61
C ILE A 114 20.84 -2.39 5.23
N LYS A 115 21.41 -2.13 4.04
CA LYS A 115 21.58 -0.76 3.52
C LYS A 115 20.22 -0.10 3.25
N ALA A 116 19.27 -0.82 2.66
CA ALA A 116 17.90 -0.35 2.43
C ALA A 116 17.20 0.07 3.74
N GLN A 117 17.33 -0.71 4.81
CA GLN A 117 16.81 -0.34 6.13
C GLN A 117 17.43 0.95 6.69
N LYS A 118 18.75 1.11 6.55
CA LYS A 118 19.45 2.34 6.98
C LYS A 118 19.04 3.56 6.15
N ASP A 119 18.86 3.37 4.85
CA ASP A 119 18.37 4.42 3.96
C ASP A 119 16.97 4.89 4.39
N LEU A 120 16.05 3.98 4.74
CA LEU A 120 14.73 4.34 5.28
C LEU A 120 14.81 5.09 6.61
N GLN A 121 15.77 4.76 7.48
CA GLN A 121 15.99 5.56 8.70
C GLN A 121 16.41 7.00 8.36
N SER A 122 17.28 7.18 7.37
CA SER A 122 17.69 8.53 6.93
C SER A 122 16.58 9.34 6.25
N PHE A 123 15.54 8.67 5.73
CA PHE A 123 14.34 9.35 5.23
C PHE A 123 13.59 10.07 6.36
N GLN A 124 13.56 9.51 7.58
CA GLN A 124 12.90 10.16 8.73
C GLN A 124 13.52 11.53 9.05
N ASP A 125 14.82 11.69 8.84
CA ASP A 125 15.53 12.94 9.08
C ASP A 125 15.41 13.94 7.91
N SER A 126 15.40 13.44 6.67
CA SER A 126 15.52 14.27 5.46
C SER A 126 14.19 14.56 4.75
N GLN A 127 13.18 13.71 4.94
CA GLN A 127 11.91 13.69 4.20
C GLN A 127 12.09 13.66 2.67
N ASP A 128 13.23 13.15 2.18
CA ASP A 128 13.53 13.06 0.76
C ASP A 128 12.87 11.83 0.14
N VAL A 129 11.75 12.06 -0.57
CA VAL A 129 10.95 11.02 -1.24
C VAL A 129 11.77 10.21 -2.27
N THR A 130 12.88 10.75 -2.80
CA THR A 130 13.74 10.01 -3.73
C THR A 130 14.42 8.81 -3.06
N ILE A 131 14.60 8.85 -1.74
CA ILE A 131 15.09 7.71 -0.95
C ILE A 131 14.13 6.54 -1.05
N LEU A 132 12.82 6.78 -0.99
CA LEU A 132 11.80 5.73 -1.08
C LEU A 132 11.87 5.00 -2.43
N SER A 133 12.03 5.76 -3.53
CA SER A 133 12.19 5.19 -4.88
C SER A 133 13.47 4.37 -5.04
N ARG A 134 14.58 4.85 -4.47
CA ARG A 134 15.86 4.13 -4.46
C ARG A 134 15.77 2.84 -3.65
N VAL A 135 15.19 2.89 -2.47
CA VAL A 135 15.01 1.72 -1.60
C VAL A 135 14.08 0.72 -2.27
N ALA A 136 12.94 1.15 -2.81
CA ALA A 136 12.02 0.27 -3.53
C ALA A 136 12.72 -0.46 -4.69
N SER A 137 13.55 0.25 -5.46
CA SER A 137 14.33 -0.37 -6.55
C SER A 137 15.30 -1.45 -6.04
N LYS A 138 15.97 -1.21 -4.91
CA LYS A 138 16.85 -2.20 -4.28
C LYS A 138 16.06 -3.43 -3.82
N LEU A 139 14.92 -3.24 -3.17
CA LEU A 139 14.09 -4.34 -2.67
C LEU A 139 13.52 -5.20 -3.81
N VAL A 140 13.08 -4.58 -4.91
CA VAL A 140 12.65 -5.32 -6.11
C VAL A 140 13.80 -6.11 -6.73
N TRP A 141 15.00 -5.54 -6.75
CA TRP A 141 16.20 -6.28 -7.19
C TRP A 141 16.50 -7.47 -6.29
N ILE A 142 16.42 -7.30 -4.96
CA ILE A 142 16.60 -8.40 -4.01
C ILE A 142 15.55 -9.48 -4.27
N LEU A 143 14.28 -9.13 -4.48
CA LEU A 143 13.22 -10.08 -4.79
C LEU A 143 13.38 -10.78 -6.16
N ASP A 144 14.05 -10.16 -7.13
CA ASP A 144 14.40 -10.83 -8.41
C ASP A 144 15.33 -12.02 -8.19
N VAL A 145 16.19 -11.93 -7.19
CA VAL A 145 17.17 -12.97 -6.82
C VAL A 145 16.64 -13.90 -5.71
N PHE A 146 15.94 -13.33 -4.72
CA PHE A 146 15.43 -13.97 -3.51
C PHE A 146 13.93 -13.66 -3.35
N PRO A 147 13.07 -14.30 -4.16
CA PRO A 147 11.62 -14.07 -4.12
C PRO A 147 11.00 -14.46 -2.77
N GLY A 148 11.69 -15.31 -2.01
CA GLY A 148 11.32 -15.78 -0.68
C GLY A 148 11.60 -14.80 0.47
N HIS A 149 12.07 -13.58 0.19
CA HIS A 149 12.48 -12.64 1.24
C HIS A 149 11.31 -11.80 1.77
N ALA A 150 10.57 -12.32 2.76
CA ALA A 150 9.41 -11.67 3.36
C ALA A 150 9.65 -10.20 3.81
N GLY A 151 10.83 -9.93 4.40
CA GLY A 151 11.21 -8.58 4.81
C GLY A 151 11.22 -7.54 3.69
N CYS A 152 11.44 -7.95 2.43
CA CYS A 152 11.38 -7.03 1.30
C CYS A 152 9.94 -6.61 1.00
N TYR A 153 8.98 -7.54 1.05
CA TYR A 153 7.56 -7.23 0.90
C TYR A 153 7.06 -6.32 2.02
N HIS A 154 7.46 -6.60 3.27
CA HIS A 154 7.17 -5.73 4.41
C HIS A 154 7.69 -4.30 4.18
N LEU A 155 8.96 -4.12 3.82
CA LEU A 155 9.52 -2.77 3.60
C LEU A 155 8.90 -2.06 2.39
N LEU A 156 8.52 -2.79 1.34
CA LEU A 156 7.79 -2.20 0.21
C LEU A 156 6.37 -1.78 0.63
N GLY A 157 5.67 -2.61 1.42
CA GLY A 157 4.39 -2.25 2.03
C GLY A 157 4.50 -1.02 2.91
N PHE A 158 5.56 -0.93 3.72
CA PHE A 158 5.84 0.23 4.56
C PHE A 158 6.10 1.51 3.75
N ILE A 159 6.82 1.41 2.62
CA ILE A 159 6.99 2.56 1.71
C ILE A 159 5.64 3.03 1.16
N LEU A 160 4.76 2.11 0.77
CA LEU A 160 3.43 2.46 0.28
C LEU A 160 2.53 3.03 1.38
N TYR A 161 2.66 2.54 2.61
CA TYR A 161 2.04 3.12 3.79
C TYR A 161 2.47 4.59 3.99
N ILE A 162 3.77 4.90 3.93
CA ILE A 162 4.28 6.28 3.99
C ILE A 162 3.69 7.16 2.87
N LEU A 163 3.47 6.60 1.68
CA LEU A 163 2.89 7.30 0.53
C LEU A 163 1.36 7.38 0.56
N ASN A 164 0.74 6.92 1.65
CA ASN A 164 -0.71 6.81 1.80
C ASN A 164 -1.37 6.03 0.63
N ARG A 165 -0.77 4.88 0.32
CA ARG A 165 -1.22 3.88 -0.68
C ARG A 165 -1.56 2.59 0.04
N LEU A 166 -2.58 2.67 0.90
CA LEU A 166 -2.90 1.68 1.91
C LEU A 166 -3.37 0.35 1.31
N GLU A 167 -4.25 0.39 0.31
CA GLU A 167 -4.68 -0.80 -0.42
C GLU A 167 -3.52 -1.49 -1.12
N GLU A 168 -2.64 -0.73 -1.77
CA GLU A 168 -1.45 -1.26 -2.42
C GLU A 168 -0.44 -1.83 -1.41
N ALA A 169 -0.28 -1.19 -0.26
CA ALA A 169 0.52 -1.71 0.84
C ALA A 169 0.01 -3.09 1.28
N MET A 170 -1.30 -3.24 1.52
CA MET A 170 -1.93 -4.52 1.88
C MET A 170 -1.69 -5.61 0.83
N MET A 171 -1.75 -5.28 -0.47
CA MET A 171 -1.45 -6.24 -1.53
C MET A 171 -0.01 -6.77 -1.46
N LEU A 172 0.97 -5.92 -1.16
CA LEU A 172 2.35 -6.35 -1.00
C LEU A 172 2.57 -7.16 0.28
N LEU A 173 1.88 -6.83 1.37
CA LEU A 173 1.94 -7.58 2.61
C LEU A 173 1.36 -8.99 2.45
N ASP A 174 0.27 -9.15 1.70
CA ASP A 174 -0.29 -10.45 1.32
C ASP A 174 0.73 -11.29 0.52
N PHE A 175 1.46 -10.69 -0.42
CA PHE A 175 2.57 -11.39 -1.09
C PHE A 175 3.64 -11.85 -0.10
N GLY A 176 4.02 -11.01 0.87
CA GLY A 176 4.92 -11.38 1.95
C GLY A 176 4.42 -12.57 2.77
N ARG A 177 3.12 -12.64 3.08
CA ARG A 177 2.50 -13.76 3.82
C ARG A 177 2.48 -15.05 3.04
N THR A 178 2.25 -15.00 1.74
CA THR A 178 2.30 -16.21 0.90
C THR A 178 3.69 -16.86 0.91
N VAL A 179 4.72 -16.05 1.16
CA VAL A 179 6.12 -16.46 1.19
C VAL A 179 6.55 -16.90 2.60
N ASP A 180 6.26 -16.11 3.62
CA ASP A 180 6.55 -16.43 5.02
C ASP A 180 5.36 -16.03 5.92
N PRO A 181 4.49 -17.00 6.26
CA PRO A 181 3.34 -16.74 7.11
C PRO A 181 3.70 -16.32 8.54
N GLU A 182 4.91 -16.66 9.02
CA GLU A 182 5.35 -16.44 10.41
C GLU A 182 6.13 -15.12 10.58
N TYR A 183 6.30 -14.33 9.52
CA TYR A 183 7.04 -13.07 9.58
C TYR A 183 6.24 -11.95 10.28
N GLU A 184 6.37 -11.90 11.61
CA GLU A 184 5.66 -11.00 12.54
C GLU A 184 5.59 -9.51 12.11
N PRO A 185 6.63 -8.86 11.55
CA PRO A 185 6.53 -7.44 11.18
C PRO A 185 5.41 -7.11 10.18
N ILE A 186 4.94 -8.10 9.41
CA ILE A 186 3.77 -7.90 8.54
C ILE A 186 2.49 -7.75 9.38
N ASP A 187 2.31 -8.52 10.45
CA ASP A 187 1.13 -8.46 11.33
C ASP A 187 0.92 -7.03 11.87
N ASP A 188 1.98 -6.43 12.40
CA ASP A 188 1.94 -5.10 13.02
C ASP A 188 1.48 -4.03 12.00
N LEU A 189 2.06 -4.05 10.80
CA LEU A 189 1.75 -3.07 9.76
C LEU A 189 0.36 -3.30 9.15
N GLU A 190 -0.07 -4.55 8.97
CA GLU A 190 -1.43 -4.88 8.52
C GLU A 190 -2.48 -4.39 9.52
N GLU A 191 -2.23 -4.54 10.83
CA GLU A 191 -3.13 -4.06 11.87
C GLU A 191 -3.25 -2.52 11.82
N GLU A 192 -2.13 -1.81 11.66
CA GLU A 192 -2.11 -0.35 11.54
C GLU A 192 -2.86 0.14 10.31
N ILE A 193 -2.57 -0.42 9.13
CA ILE A 193 -3.26 -0.07 7.88
C ILE A 193 -4.75 -0.38 7.98
N SER A 194 -5.12 -1.51 8.56
CA SER A 194 -6.52 -1.92 8.72
C SER A 194 -7.29 -0.97 9.62
N LYS A 195 -6.69 -0.48 10.72
CA LYS A 195 -7.31 0.53 11.59
C LYS A 195 -7.65 1.80 10.82
N ILE A 196 -6.70 2.29 10.01
CA ILE A 196 -6.88 3.50 9.20
C ILE A 196 -7.97 3.28 8.15
N LEU A 197 -7.90 2.19 7.38
CA LEU A 197 -8.88 1.88 6.33
C LEU A 197 -10.30 1.69 6.88
N ASN A 198 -10.44 1.05 8.04
CA ASN A 198 -11.73 0.89 8.71
C ASN A 198 -12.26 2.25 9.19
N GLY A 199 -11.39 3.11 9.71
CA GLY A 199 -11.75 4.48 10.09
C GLY A 199 -12.33 5.28 8.93
N TYR A 200 -11.78 5.13 7.72
CA TYR A 200 -12.27 5.78 6.49
C TYR A 200 -13.61 5.22 6.01
N LYS A 201 -13.68 3.90 5.83
CA LYS A 201 -14.79 3.20 5.17
C LYS A 201 -16.02 3.10 6.07
N GLY A 202 -15.85 3.32 7.38
CA GLY A 202 -16.90 3.10 8.35
C GLY A 202 -17.25 1.62 8.48
N SER A 203 -18.34 1.34 9.17
CA SER A 203 -18.88 0.00 9.40
C SER A 203 -20.41 0.01 9.25
N GLU A 204 -21.11 -1.07 9.60
CA GLU A 204 -22.58 -1.03 9.63
C GLU A 204 -23.12 0.00 10.64
N GLU A 205 -22.33 0.33 11.67
CA GLU A 205 -22.69 1.26 12.74
C GLU A 205 -21.99 2.63 12.60
N GLU A 206 -20.95 2.72 11.77
CA GLU A 206 -20.15 3.94 11.58
C GLU A 206 -20.25 4.44 10.14
N GLU A 207 -20.62 5.70 9.97
CA GLU A 207 -20.64 6.32 8.65
C GLU A 207 -19.21 6.48 8.08
N PRO A 208 -19.03 6.28 6.77
CA PRO A 208 -17.76 6.53 6.10
C PRO A 208 -17.40 8.02 6.15
N LEU A 209 -16.13 8.30 6.42
CA LEU A 209 -15.59 9.65 6.40
C LEU A 209 -15.03 10.00 5.02
N ILE A 210 -14.44 9.02 4.33
CA ILE A 210 -13.80 9.20 3.02
C ILE A 210 -14.42 8.25 2.00
N LYS A 211 -14.61 8.77 0.78
CA LYS A 211 -14.95 7.97 -0.40
C LYS A 211 -14.18 8.51 -1.60
N ASP A 212 -13.53 7.62 -2.35
CA ASP A 212 -12.79 7.97 -3.57
C ASP A 212 -11.73 9.09 -3.33
N HIS A 213 -11.05 9.06 -2.17
CA HIS A 213 -10.08 10.07 -1.70
C HIS A 213 -10.65 11.47 -1.42
N GLU A 214 -11.97 11.60 -1.30
CA GLU A 214 -12.65 12.84 -0.92
C GLU A 214 -13.49 12.63 0.34
N LEU A 215 -13.80 13.72 1.05
CA LEU A 215 -14.75 13.69 2.18
C LEU A 215 -16.11 13.19 1.66
N THR A 216 -16.78 12.34 2.44
CA THR A 216 -18.15 11.94 2.08
C THR A 216 -19.07 13.16 2.10
N PRO A 217 -20.13 13.21 1.27
CA PRO A 217 -21.06 14.34 1.25
C PRO A 217 -21.64 14.66 2.63
N LYS A 218 -21.89 13.63 3.43
CA LYS A 218 -22.42 13.76 4.80
C LYS A 218 -21.42 14.42 5.74
N LEU A 219 -20.15 14.01 5.70
CA LEU A 219 -19.10 14.64 6.50
C LEU A 219 -18.86 16.09 6.06
N ALA A 220 -18.83 16.36 4.75
CA ALA A 220 -18.69 17.71 4.22
C ALA A 220 -19.84 18.64 4.65
N GLU A 221 -21.07 18.13 4.73
CA GLU A 221 -22.23 18.87 5.25
C GLU A 221 -22.06 19.19 6.74
N VAL A 222 -21.69 18.21 7.56
CA VAL A 222 -21.43 18.43 9.00
C VAL A 222 -20.31 19.46 9.23
N LEU A 223 -19.18 19.32 8.54
CA LEU A 223 -18.06 20.26 8.63
C LEU A 223 -18.46 21.66 8.15
N SER A 224 -19.35 21.75 7.16
CA SER A 224 -19.90 23.02 6.70
C SER A 224 -20.76 23.70 7.76
N GLU A 225 -21.60 22.95 8.48
CA GLU A 225 -22.39 23.49 9.59
C GLU A 225 -21.52 23.97 10.75
N ILE A 226 -20.44 23.22 11.05
CA ILE A 226 -19.44 23.62 12.05
C ILE A 226 -18.78 24.92 11.60
N PHE A 227 -18.29 25.01 10.37
CA PHE A 227 -17.70 26.23 9.81
C PHE A 227 -18.62 27.44 9.97
N GLU A 228 -19.89 27.31 9.56
CA GLU A 228 -20.89 28.38 9.62
C GLU A 228 -21.22 28.82 11.06
N THR A 229 -20.96 27.97 12.06
CA THR A 229 -21.11 28.32 13.47
C THR A 229 -19.98 29.24 13.96
N PHE A 230 -18.80 29.18 13.34
CA PHE A 230 -17.64 30.00 13.71
C PHE A 230 -17.45 31.23 12.80
N ASP A 231 -17.96 31.21 11.56
CA ASP A 231 -18.00 32.35 10.64
C ASP A 231 -19.08 33.36 11.10
N GLN A 232 -18.70 34.27 12.00
CA GLN A 232 -19.62 35.19 12.68
C GLN A 232 -20.03 36.36 11.79
N ASP A 233 -19.15 36.78 10.89
CA ASP A 233 -19.43 37.88 9.96
C ASP A 233 -20.01 37.39 8.61
N HIS A 234 -20.10 36.07 8.42
CA HIS A 234 -20.69 35.40 7.25
C HIS A 234 -20.03 35.82 5.95
N ASP A 235 -18.71 36.04 5.98
CA ASP A 235 -17.93 36.43 4.81
C ASP A 235 -17.42 35.22 4.01
N GLY A 236 -17.67 34.00 4.50
CA GLY A 236 -17.25 32.75 3.89
C GLY A 236 -15.80 32.36 4.21
N ALA A 237 -15.16 33.03 5.17
CA ALA A 237 -13.81 32.75 5.62
C ALA A 237 -13.63 32.97 7.14
N LEU A 238 -12.99 32.01 7.81
CA LEU A 238 -12.63 32.18 9.21
C LEU A 238 -11.42 33.10 9.33
N ASN A 239 -11.64 34.28 9.92
CA ASN A 239 -10.55 35.18 10.29
C ASN A 239 -9.76 34.60 11.48
N ASN A 240 -8.64 35.23 11.85
CA ASN A 240 -7.77 34.73 12.91
C ASN A 240 -8.46 34.57 14.27
N GLN A 241 -9.46 35.39 14.57
CA GLN A 241 -10.21 35.30 15.83
C GLN A 241 -11.17 34.11 15.79
N GLU A 242 -11.89 33.93 14.70
CA GLU A 242 -12.86 32.84 14.52
C GLU A 242 -12.17 31.48 14.44
N LEU A 243 -11.11 31.37 13.63
CA LEU A 243 -10.31 30.15 13.54
C LEU A 243 -9.61 29.83 14.87
N GLY A 244 -9.14 30.88 15.58
CA GLY A 244 -8.58 30.73 16.92
C GLY A 244 -9.60 30.23 17.95
N ASN A 245 -10.86 30.66 17.85
CA ASN A 245 -11.95 30.18 18.69
C ASN A 245 -12.33 28.73 18.35
N PHE A 246 -12.40 28.40 17.07
CA PHE A 246 -12.63 27.03 16.60
C PHE A 246 -11.58 26.06 17.15
N ILE A 247 -10.29 26.37 17.00
CA ILE A 247 -9.19 25.52 17.50
C ILE A 247 -9.22 25.46 19.03
N PHE A 248 -9.53 26.56 19.71
CA PHE A 248 -9.66 26.55 21.17
C PHE A 248 -10.79 25.65 21.65
N THR A 249 -11.95 25.68 20.99
CA THR A 249 -13.07 24.79 21.31
C THR A 249 -12.69 23.33 21.08
N THR A 250 -12.00 23.02 19.98
CA THR A 250 -11.61 21.67 19.59
C THR A 250 -10.53 21.09 20.51
N ASN A 251 -9.44 21.84 20.71
CA ASN A 251 -8.20 21.35 21.34
C ASN A 251 -7.94 21.91 22.74
N GLY A 252 -8.81 22.77 23.26
CA GLY A 252 -8.68 23.39 24.58
C GLY A 252 -7.54 24.40 24.73
N SER A 253 -6.82 24.75 23.64
CA SER A 253 -5.70 25.69 23.67
C SER A 253 -5.71 26.63 22.47
N HIS A 254 -5.27 27.87 22.70
CA HIS A 254 -5.19 28.86 21.62
C HIS A 254 -3.93 28.62 20.77
N PRO A 255 -4.09 28.49 19.45
CA PRO A 255 -2.96 28.31 18.56
C PRO A 255 -2.14 29.61 18.45
N PRO A 256 -0.82 29.52 18.16
CA PRO A 256 -0.01 30.69 17.85
C PRO A 256 -0.54 31.42 16.61
N PRO A 257 -0.50 32.77 16.53
CA PRO A 257 -1.00 33.50 15.36
C PRO A 257 -0.34 33.10 14.03
N GLN A 258 0.93 32.69 14.07
CA GLN A 258 1.65 32.22 12.87
C GLN A 258 1.08 30.90 12.33
N PHE A 259 0.58 30.03 13.21
CA PHE A 259 -0.03 28.76 12.82
C PHE A 259 -1.31 28.98 12.00
N LEU A 260 -2.14 29.95 12.41
CA LEU A 260 -3.38 30.31 11.69
C LEU A 260 -3.11 30.73 10.25
N VAL A 261 -2.09 31.58 10.05
CA VAL A 261 -1.67 32.02 8.72
C VAL A 261 -1.12 30.85 7.89
N GLN A 262 -0.36 29.94 8.51
CA GLN A 262 0.18 28.76 7.83
C GLN A 262 -0.92 27.81 7.34
N ILE A 263 -1.97 27.58 8.14
CA ILE A 263 -3.12 26.78 7.70
C ILE A 263 -3.77 27.41 6.48
N ALA A 264 -4.10 28.71 6.52
CA ALA A 264 -4.71 29.39 5.39
C ALA A 264 -3.82 29.36 4.12
N GLN A 265 -2.51 29.49 4.28
CA GLN A 265 -1.56 29.38 3.17
C GLN A 265 -1.48 27.97 2.57
N ARG A 266 -1.56 26.94 3.41
CA ARG A 266 -1.45 25.54 2.99
C ARG A 266 -2.72 25.05 2.33
N PHE A 267 -3.88 25.32 2.92
CA PHE A 267 -5.14 24.67 2.56
C PHE A 267 -6.07 25.53 1.70
N GLY A 268 -5.92 26.85 1.72
CA GLY A 268 -6.73 27.75 0.90
C GLY A 268 -7.30 28.91 1.70
N GLY A 269 -6.69 30.07 1.54
CA GLY A 269 -7.08 31.30 2.22
C GLY A 269 -7.40 32.43 1.26
N THR A 270 -8.11 33.44 1.78
CA THR A 270 -8.32 34.71 1.09
C THR A 270 -7.00 35.47 0.91
N GLU A 271 -7.02 36.61 0.20
CA GLU A 271 -5.87 37.53 0.09
C GLU A 271 -5.36 38.04 1.47
N ARG A 272 -6.20 37.92 2.51
CA ARG A 272 -5.88 38.30 3.88
C ARG A 272 -5.40 37.12 4.74
N TYR A 273 -5.21 35.95 4.14
CA TYR A 273 -4.90 34.69 4.82
C TYR A 273 -5.98 34.26 5.83
N TRP A 274 -7.24 34.52 5.53
CA TRP A 274 -8.38 33.95 6.28
C TRP A 274 -8.78 32.64 5.65
N LEU A 275 -9.04 31.62 6.46
CA LEU A 275 -9.27 30.26 5.97
C LEU A 275 -10.68 30.17 5.35
N THR A 276 -10.74 29.92 4.05
CA THR A 276 -12.02 29.78 3.34
C THR A 276 -12.73 28.48 3.72
N LYS A 277 -14.03 28.37 3.45
CA LYS A 277 -14.79 27.12 3.63
C LYS A 277 -14.15 25.94 2.90
N ASP A 278 -13.74 26.14 1.65
CA ASP A 278 -13.05 25.11 0.86
C ASP A 278 -11.71 24.72 1.50
N GLY A 279 -10.95 25.70 2.00
CA GLY A 279 -9.71 25.46 2.73
C GLY A 279 -9.91 24.73 4.06
N PHE A 280 -11.02 25.00 4.76
CA PHE A 280 -11.40 24.28 5.97
C PHE A 280 -11.73 22.81 5.69
N LEU A 281 -12.48 22.54 4.62
CA LEU A 281 -12.74 21.17 4.17
C LEU A 281 -11.45 20.46 3.71
N ALA A 282 -10.55 21.17 3.03
CA ALA A 282 -9.25 20.62 2.63
C ALA A 282 -8.36 20.29 3.83
N PHE A 283 -8.37 21.14 4.86
CA PHE A 283 -7.69 20.87 6.14
C PHE A 283 -8.22 19.58 6.78
N TYR A 284 -9.54 19.45 6.89
CA TYR A 284 -10.15 18.24 7.45
C TYR A 284 -9.94 17.00 6.59
N LEU A 285 -9.93 17.13 5.26
CA LEU A 285 -9.57 16.02 4.37
C LEU A 285 -8.16 15.51 4.66
N GLU A 286 -7.18 16.40 4.81
CA GLU A 286 -5.81 16.00 5.13
C GLU A 286 -5.72 15.36 6.52
N GLN A 287 -6.37 15.94 7.53
CA GLN A 287 -6.42 15.38 8.88
C GLN A 287 -7.11 14.01 8.90
N THR A 288 -8.26 13.85 8.23
CA THR A 288 -8.97 12.57 8.15
C THR A 288 -8.15 11.52 7.41
N LEU A 289 -7.38 11.91 6.39
CA LEU A 289 -6.47 11.01 5.67
C LEU A 289 -5.23 10.62 6.50
N ASP A 290 -4.86 11.38 7.53
CA ASP A 290 -3.77 11.01 8.43
C ASP A 290 -4.30 10.17 9.60
N ASP A 291 -5.27 10.71 10.34
CA ASP A 291 -5.92 10.06 11.46
C ASP A 291 -7.46 10.29 11.43
N PRO A 292 -8.24 9.30 10.96
CA PRO A 292 -9.69 9.41 10.95
C PRO A 292 -10.28 9.45 12.37
N THR A 293 -9.58 8.94 13.39
CA THR A 293 -10.05 8.95 14.77
C THR A 293 -10.03 10.35 15.38
N GLU A 294 -9.03 11.16 15.02
CA GLU A 294 -8.97 12.58 15.40
C GLU A 294 -10.18 13.34 14.85
N THR A 295 -10.53 13.12 13.59
CA THR A 295 -11.72 13.72 12.97
C THR A 295 -13.00 13.35 13.74
N ARG A 296 -13.20 12.08 14.10
CA ARG A 296 -14.39 11.65 14.86
C ARG A 296 -14.45 12.29 16.26
N SER A 297 -13.29 12.45 16.90
CA SER A 297 -13.17 13.12 18.19
C SER A 297 -13.57 14.60 18.08
N ASP A 298 -13.06 15.31 17.07
CA ASP A 298 -13.38 16.71 16.83
C ASP A 298 -14.88 16.93 16.64
N LEU A 299 -15.53 16.09 15.82
CA LEU A 299 -16.96 16.15 15.59
C LEU A 299 -17.76 16.02 16.90
N SER A 300 -17.31 15.15 17.80
CA SER A 300 -17.91 14.95 19.13
C SER A 300 -17.83 16.21 19.99
N VAL A 301 -16.72 16.94 19.92
CA VAL A 301 -16.56 18.23 20.62
C VAL A 301 -17.53 19.29 20.08
N HIS A 302 -17.83 19.26 18.78
CA HIS A 302 -18.77 20.19 18.14
C HIS A 302 -20.23 19.73 18.18
N GLY A 303 -20.55 18.70 18.97
CA GLY A 303 -21.92 18.25 19.21
C GLY A 303 -22.49 17.34 18.14
N TYR A 304 -21.65 16.64 17.38
CA TYR A 304 -22.04 15.58 16.46
C TYR A 304 -21.54 14.24 16.98
N ASP A 305 -22.34 13.20 16.80
CA ASP A 305 -21.90 11.84 17.09
C ASP A 305 -20.82 11.42 16.09
N GLY A 306 -19.61 11.17 16.55
CA GLY A 306 -18.45 10.88 15.71
C GLY A 306 -18.58 9.62 14.86
N GLN A 307 -19.52 8.71 15.18
CA GLN A 307 -19.77 7.49 14.41
C GLN A 307 -20.83 7.71 13.34
N THR A 308 -21.98 8.24 13.72
CA THR A 308 -23.16 8.39 12.86
C THR A 308 -23.22 9.71 12.10
N LEU A 309 -22.35 10.67 12.45
CA LEU A 309 -22.33 12.04 11.94
C LEU A 309 -23.65 12.80 12.20
N GLN A 310 -24.47 12.33 13.13
CA GLN A 310 -25.73 12.97 13.50
C GLN A 310 -25.52 13.97 14.62
N LYS A 311 -26.25 15.09 14.59
CA LYS A 311 -26.21 16.08 15.66
C LYS A 311 -26.72 15.47 16.96
N MET A 312 -25.93 15.53 18.02
CA MET A 312 -26.32 15.07 19.34
C MET A 312 -27.41 15.99 19.87
N MET A 313 -28.55 15.44 20.29
CA MET A 313 -29.60 16.22 20.93
C MET A 313 -29.06 16.75 22.26
N GLN A 314 -29.04 18.07 22.43
CA GLN A 314 -28.77 18.70 23.72
C GLN A 314 -29.94 18.37 24.67
N GLU A 315 -29.66 17.68 25.79
CA GLU A 315 -30.58 17.57 26.93
C GLU A 315 -30.70 18.91 27.69
#